data_AF-A0A4Y7ZM14-F1
#
_entry.id   AF-A0A4Y7ZM14-F1
#
_cell.length_a   1.000
_cell.length_b   1.000
_cell.length_c   1.000
_cell.angle_alpha   90.00
_cell.angle_beta   90.00
_cell.angle_gamma   90.00
#
_symmetry.space_group_name_H-M   'P 1'
#
loop_
_entity.id
_entity.type
_entity.pdbx_description
1 polymer ?
#
loop_
_entity_poly.entity_id
_entity_poly.type
_entity_poly.pdbx_seq_one_letter_code
_entity_poly.pdbx_strand_id
1 'polypeptide(L)' 'MQKLANQEQKLKWFALVLGIFSTIATIQDWYPYTMFISLPFCLIWIYCAWLHTERQLKYINIIFSVLYIYGIARYFLLH' A
#
# COMPACT_ATOMS: atom_id res chain seq x y z
N MET A 1 -15.30 -19.87 12.37
CA MET A 1 -15.25 -18.40 12.17
C MET A 1 -13.92 -17.75 12.62
N GLN A 2 -13.14 -18.34 13.55
CA GLN A 2 -11.87 -17.74 14.01
C GLN A 2 -10.71 -17.70 12.98
N LYS A 3 -10.70 -18.57 11.96
CA LYS A 3 -9.62 -18.62 10.97
C LYS A 3 -9.54 -17.38 10.06
N LEU A 4 -10.69 -16.81 9.69
CA LEU A 4 -10.74 -15.61 8.83
C LEU A 4 -10.21 -14.39 9.58
N ALA A 5 -10.70 -14.15 10.79
CA ALA A 5 -10.28 -13.04 11.65
C ALA A 5 -8.76 -13.02 11.92
N ASN A 6 -8.16 -14.21 12.11
CA ASN A 6 -6.71 -14.31 12.36
C ASN A 6 -5.87 -14.03 11.11
N GLN A 7 -6.37 -14.36 9.91
CA GLN A 7 -5.71 -14.06 8.64
C GLN A 7 -5.78 -12.55 8.34
N GLU A 8 -6.94 -11.93 8.59
CA GLU A 8 -7.13 -10.48 8.46
C GLU A 8 -6.21 -9.69 9.38
N GLN A 9 -6.08 -10.12 10.64
CA GLN A 9 -5.17 -9.50 11.62
C GLN A 9 -3.71 -9.56 11.14
N LYS A 10 -3.27 -10.71 10.62
CA LYS A 10 -1.92 -10.87 10.05
C LYS A 10 -1.71 -9.99 8.83
N LEU A 11 -2.72 -9.88 7.97
CA LEU A 11 -2.65 -9.07 6.76
C LEU A 11 -2.55 -7.57 7.10
N LYS A 12 -3.29 -7.11 8.12
CA LYS A 12 -3.17 -5.75 8.68
C LYS A 12 -1.78 -5.48 9.26
N TRP A 13 -1.23 -6.42 10.01
CA TRP A 13 0.14 -6.30 10.54
C TRP A 13 1.19 -6.26 9.42
N PHE A 14 1.02 -7.07 8.38
CA PHE A 14 1.90 -7.05 7.22
C PHE A 14 1.80 -5.74 6.45
N ALA A 15 0.58 -5.20 6.28
CA ALA A 15 0.36 -3.87 5.71
C ALA A 15 1.01 -2.78 6.55
N LEU A 16 0.94 -2.86 7.88
CA LEU A 16 1.58 -1.90 8.77
C LEU A 16 3.10 -1.92 8.64
N VAL A 17 3.72 -3.12 8.62
CA VAL A 17 5.16 -3.28 8.41
C VAL A 17 5.56 -2.73 7.04
N LEU A 18 4.85 -3.08 5.97
CA LEU A 18 5.07 -2.54 4.63
C LEU A 18 4.94 -1.02 4.57
N GLY A 19 3.98 -0.44 5.30
CA GLY A 19 3.80 1.01 5.41
C GLY A 19 5.01 1.68 6.04
N ILE A 20 5.51 1.15 7.15
CA ILE A 20 6.73 1.63 7.82
C ILE A 20 7.94 1.55 6.88
N PHE A 21 8.13 0.40 6.22
CA PHE A 21 9.20 0.25 5.23
C PHE A 21 9.07 1.25 4.09
N SER A 22 7.85 1.53 3.61
CA SER A 22 7.62 2.51 2.55
C SER A 22 7.97 3.94 2.99
N THR A 23 7.66 4.29 4.24
CA THR A 23 8.00 5.59 4.81
C THR A 23 9.50 5.74 4.99
N ILE A 24 10.19 4.71 5.48
CA ILE A 24 11.66 4.70 5.59
C ILE A 24 12.30 4.86 4.22
N ALA A 25 11.85 4.08 3.24
CA ALA A 25 12.35 4.20 1.87
C ALA A 25 12.12 5.61 1.29
N THR A 26 10.99 6.26 1.64
CA THR A 26 10.66 7.62 1.20
C THR A 26 11.58 8.65 1.84
N ILE A 27 11.84 8.54 3.15
CA ILE A 27 12.77 9.42 3.87
C ILE A 27 14.20 9.25 3.36
N GLN A 28 14.55 8.04 2.91
CA GLN A 28 15.89 7.74 2.41
C GLN A 28 16.08 8.04 0.91
N ASP A 29 15.08 8.65 0.25
CA ASP A 29 15.06 8.97 -1.18
C ASP A 29 15.42 7.76 -2.08
N TRP A 30 14.98 6.56 -1.69
CA TRP A 30 15.19 5.31 -2.44
C TRP A 30 14.27 5.21 -3.68
N TYR A 31 14.24 6.24 -4.50
CA TYR A 31 13.52 6.24 -5.77
C TYR A 31 14.22 5.27 -6.76
N PRO A 32 13.50 4.34 -7.44
CA PRO A 32 12.05 4.13 -7.49
C PRO A 32 11.52 3.02 -6.54
N TYR A 33 12.37 2.39 -5.73
CA TYR A 33 12.01 1.28 -4.84
C TYR A 33 10.88 1.63 -3.85
N THR A 34 10.81 2.89 -3.42
CA THR A 34 9.70 3.44 -2.64
C THR A 34 8.35 3.12 -3.26
N MET A 35 8.18 3.37 -4.56
CA MET A 35 6.92 3.18 -5.27
C MET A 35 6.56 1.71 -5.39
N PHE A 36 7.55 0.84 -5.60
CA PHE A 36 7.35 -0.61 -5.65
C PHE A 36 6.95 -1.22 -4.31
N ILE A 37 7.34 -0.63 -3.18
CA ILE A 37 6.95 -1.06 -1.83
C ILE A 37 5.59 -0.46 -1.44
N SER A 38 5.35 0.81 -1.77
CA SER A 38 4.11 1.51 -1.44
C SER A 38 2.89 0.99 -2.23
N LEU A 39 3.07 0.49 -3.45
CA LEU A 39 1.99 -0.04 -4.27
C LEU A 39 1.34 -1.32 -3.69
N PRO A 40 2.09 -2.40 -3.35
CA PRO A 40 1.51 -3.57 -2.69
C PRO A 40 0.97 -3.24 -1.30
N PHE A 41 1.60 -2.30 -0.58
CA PHE A 41 1.07 -1.75 0.66
C PHE A 41 -0.36 -1.19 0.48
N CYS A 42 -0.55 -0.29 -0.49
CA CYS A 42 -1.86 0.30 -0.77
C CYS A 42 -2.87 -0.75 -1.20
N LEU A 43 -2.50 -1.73 -2.04
CA LEU A 43 -3.40 -2.80 -2.47
C LEU A 43 -3.90 -3.65 -1.30
N ILE A 44 -3.02 -3.97 -0.34
CA ILE A 44 -3.40 -4.73 0.86
C ILE A 44 -4.38 -3.92 1.71
N TRP A 45 -4.16 -2.62 1.87
CA TRP A 45 -5.09 -1.75 2.59
C TRP A 45 -6.42 -1.56 1.87
N ILE A 46 -6.46 -1.51 0.54
CA ILE A 46 -7.71 -1.50 -0.24
C ILE A 46 -8.50 -2.78 0.04
N TYR A 47 -7.84 -3.95 0.01
CA TYR A 47 -8.47 -5.23 0.33
C TYR A 47 -9.01 -5.26 1.76
N CYS A 48 -8.22 -4.79 2.73
CA CYS A 48 -8.64 -4.70 4.13
C CYS A 48 -9.81 -3.72 4.33
N ALA A 49 -9.79 -2.56 3.65
CA ALA A 49 -10.86 -1.56 3.70
C ALA A 49 -12.15 -2.06 3.05
N TRP A 50 -12.03 -2.87 1.99
CA TRP A 50 -13.18 -3.53 1.36
C TRP A 50 -13.88 -4.48 2.33
N LEU A 51 -13.10 -5.24 3.09
CA LEU A 51 -13.63 -6.22 4.04
C LEU A 51 -14.27 -5.59 5.28
N HIS A 52 -13.70 -4.48 5.77
CA HIS A 52 -14.24 -3.74 6.92
C HIS A 52 -15.26 -2.64 6.56
N THR A 53 -15.56 -2.42 5.27
CA THR A 53 -16.49 -1.37 4.78
C THR A 53 -16.08 0.06 5.18
N GLU A 54 -14.78 0.29 5.41
CA GLU A 54 -14.23 1.60 5.77
C GLU A 54 -14.03 2.46 4.52
N ARG A 55 -15.01 3.33 4.21
CA ARG A 55 -15.03 4.11 2.96
C ARG A 55 -13.82 5.04 2.82
N GLN A 56 -13.42 5.73 3.88
CA GLN A 56 -12.34 6.72 3.83
C GLN A 56 -10.98 6.07 3.52
N LEU A 57 -10.66 4.97 4.20
CA LEU A 57 -9.43 4.21 4.02
C LEU A 57 -9.33 3.59 2.62
N LYS A 58 -10.46 3.16 2.06
CA LYS A 58 -10.57 2.64 0.69
C LYS A 58 -10.21 3.72 -0.33
N TYR A 59 -10.85 4.88 -0.29
CA TYR A 59 -10.61 5.95 -1.27
C TYR A 59 -9.19 6.50 -1.20
N ILE A 60 -8.66 6.71 0.01
CA ILE A 60 -7.29 7.20 0.20
C ILE A 60 -6.27 6.24 -0.42
N ASN A 61 -6.38 4.93 -0.14
CA ASN A 61 -5.44 3.96 -0.69
C ASN A 61 -5.60 3.75 -2.20
N ILE A 62 -6.80 3.92 -2.75
CA ILE A 62 -7.00 3.94 -4.21
C ILE A 62 -6.28 5.14 -4.82
N ILE A 63 -6.46 6.35 -4.27
CA ILE A 63 -5.78 7.55 -4.77
C ILE A 63 -4.27 7.40 -4.68
N PHE A 64 -3.75 6.91 -3.55
CA PHE A 64 -2.31 6.65 -3.41
C PHE A 64 -1.81 5.61 -4.41
N SER A 65 -2.54 4.51 -4.60
CA SER A 65 -2.18 3.49 -5.59
C SER A 65 -2.10 4.08 -7.01
N VAL A 66 -3.05 4.94 -7.40
CA VAL A 66 -3.03 5.64 -8.71
C VAL A 66 -1.82 6.57 -8.81
N LEU A 67 -1.49 7.32 -7.75
CA LEU A 67 -0.31 8.20 -7.72
C LEU A 67 1.01 7.41 -7.83
N TYR A 68 1.12 6.26 -7.16
CA TYR A 68 2.29 5.40 -7.27
C TYR A 68 2.41 4.77 -8.65
N ILE A 69 1.31 4.32 -9.27
CA ILE A 69 1.30 3.82 -10.66
C ILE A 69 1.74 4.94 -11.61
N TYR A 70 1.24 6.16 -11.43
CA TYR A 70 1.66 7.31 -12.24
C TYR A 70 3.17 7.60 -12.07
N GLY A 71 3.68 7.56 -10.84
CA GLY A 71 5.11 7.73 -10.56
C GLY A 71 5.99 6.66 -11.22
N ILE A 72 5.55 5.40 -11.21
CA ILE A 72 6.23 4.29 -11.88
C ILE A 72 6.15 4.44 -13.41
N ALA A 73 4.98 4.75 -13.97
CA ALA A 73 4.82 4.98 -15.40
C ALA A 73 5.71 6.14 -15.88
N ARG A 74 5.77 7.23 -15.11
CA ARG A 74 6.65 8.36 -15.38
C ARG A 74 8.13 7.97 -15.32
N TYR A 75 8.53 7.12 -14.36
CA TYR A 75 9.89 6.59 -14.29
C TYR A 75 10.28 5.85 -15.57
N PHE A 76 9.43 4.93 -16.05
CA PHE A 76 9.66 4.18 -17.30
C PHE A 76 9.55 5.01 -18.59
N LEU A 77 8.92 6.19 -18.54
CA LEU A 77 8.81 7.08 -19.71
C LEU A 77 9.97 8.08 -19.81
N LEU A 78 10.58 8.44 -18.68
CA LEU A 78 11.71 9.39 -18.61
C LEU A 78 13.08 8.70 -18.56
N HIS A 79 13.11 7.38 -18.41
CA HIS A 79 14.31 6.54 -18.38
C HIS A 79 14.15 5.42 -19.40
#